data_AF-M5EVM4-F1
#
_entry.id   AF-M5EVM4-F1
#
_cell.length_a   1.000
_cell.length_b   1.000
_cell.length_c   1.000
_cell.angle_alpha   90.00
_cell.angle_beta   90.00
_cell.angle_gamma   90.00
#
_symmetry.space_group_name_H-M   'P 1'
#
loop_
_entity.id
_entity.type
_entity.pdbx_description
1 polymer ?
#
loop_
_entity_poly.entity_id
_entity_poly.type
_entity_poly.pdbx_seq_one_letter_code
_entity_poly.pdbx_strand_id
1 'polypeptide(L)'
;MFGNSNDHSTPSLEGLLYPTQTRIGTVCVFGGAKAGNDPRLAQAAAALGGEIGAAGVRLVYGGGGEGLMGAVAAAAADAGGEVIAVAPQFLLERMRMPRGIAQIISVPDIASG
;
A
#
# COMPACT_ATOMS: atom_id res chain seq x y z
N MET A 1 -43.97 -0.90 -44.66
CA MET A 1 -43.92 -0.17 -43.38
C MET A 1 -42.71 -0.70 -42.63
N PHE A 2 -41.65 0.09 -42.51
CA PHE A 2 -40.39 -0.34 -41.90
C PHE A 2 -40.62 -0.68 -40.42
N GLY A 3 -40.34 -1.93 -40.05
CA GLY A 3 -40.24 -2.32 -38.65
C GLY A 3 -38.99 -1.68 -38.06
N ASN A 4 -39.14 -0.92 -36.99
CA ASN A 4 -38.02 -0.38 -36.25
C ASN A 4 -37.46 -1.49 -35.35
N SER A 5 -36.41 -2.16 -35.83
CA SER A 5 -35.74 -3.28 -35.17
C SER A 5 -34.65 -2.81 -34.20
N ASN A 6 -35.01 -1.98 -33.22
CA ASN A 6 -34.14 -1.66 -32.08
C ASN A 6 -34.80 -2.04 -30.75
N ASP A 7 -35.47 -3.20 -30.71
CA ASP A 7 -35.65 -3.95 -29.48
C ASP A 7 -34.30 -4.56 -29.08
N HIS A 8 -33.43 -3.74 -28.51
CA HIS A 8 -32.35 -4.24 -27.69
C HIS A 8 -32.92 -4.52 -26.31
N SER A 9 -33.60 -5.66 -26.18
CA SER A 9 -33.80 -6.33 -24.90
C SER A 9 -32.42 -6.65 -24.33
N THR A 10 -31.79 -5.68 -23.68
CA THR A 10 -30.65 -5.92 -22.80
C THR A 10 -31.15 -6.87 -21.72
N PRO A 11 -30.56 -8.06 -21.55
CA PRO A 11 -30.87 -8.88 -20.40
C PRO A 11 -30.53 -8.05 -19.16
N SER A 12 -31.53 -7.84 -18.30
CA SER A 12 -31.38 -7.20 -17.00
C SER A 12 -30.22 -7.85 -16.24
N LEU A 13 -29.21 -7.06 -15.87
CA LEU A 13 -27.97 -7.46 -15.20
C LEU A 13 -28.19 -8.03 -13.78
N GLU A 14 -29.42 -8.38 -13.41
CA GLU A 14 -29.78 -8.90 -12.09
C GLU A 14 -29.31 -10.34 -11.85
N GLY A 15 -28.83 -11.05 -12.88
CA GLY A 15 -28.42 -12.46 -12.80
C GLY A 15 -26.93 -12.74 -12.91
N LEU A 16 -26.10 -11.75 -13.23
CA LEU A 16 -24.64 -11.91 -13.26
C LEU A 16 -24.05 -11.25 -12.02
N LEU A 17 -24.16 -11.94 -10.89
CA LEU A 17 -23.35 -11.60 -9.71
C LEU A 17 -21.90 -11.89 -10.08
N TYR A 18 -21.21 -10.88 -10.62
CA TYR A 18 -19.75 -10.82 -10.56
C TYR A 18 -19.41 -11.02 -9.08
N PRO A 19 -18.47 -11.91 -8.71
CA PRO A 19 -18.02 -11.99 -7.33
C PRO A 19 -17.70 -10.57 -6.89
N THR A 20 -18.34 -10.13 -5.81
CA THR A 20 -18.18 -8.80 -5.23
C THR A 20 -16.70 -8.45 -5.26
N GLN A 21 -16.35 -7.41 -6.02
CA GLN A 21 -15.02 -6.89 -6.24
C GLN A 21 -14.10 -7.20 -5.04
N THR A 22 -13.12 -8.09 -5.20
CA THR A 22 -12.17 -8.43 -4.12
C THR A 22 -11.47 -7.15 -3.68
N ARG A 23 -11.79 -6.66 -2.48
CA ARG A 23 -11.14 -5.47 -1.94
C ARG A 23 -9.77 -5.85 -1.38
N ILE A 24 -8.74 -5.13 -1.82
CA ILE A 24 -7.39 -5.26 -1.28
C ILE A 24 -7.40 -4.70 0.14
N GLY A 25 -7.15 -5.56 1.13
CA GLY A 25 -7.12 -5.14 2.54
C GLY A 25 -5.73 -4.72 3.04
N THR A 26 -4.66 -5.25 2.44
CA THR A 26 -3.28 -5.01 2.89
C THR A 26 -2.32 -5.12 1.72
N VAL A 27 -1.30 -4.25 1.69
CA VAL A 27 -0.22 -4.25 0.70
C VAL A 27 1.12 -4.25 1.44
N CYS A 28 2.04 -5.12 1.00
CA CYS A 28 3.42 -5.09 1.42
C CYS A 28 4.26 -4.31 0.42
N VAL A 29 5.06 -3.33 0.89
CA VAL A 29 5.94 -2.54 0.04
C VAL A 29 7.40 -2.79 0.39
N PHE A 30 8.19 -3.14 -0.62
CA PHE A 30 9.64 -3.20 -0.57
C PHE A 30 10.23 -1.94 -1.22
N GLY A 31 11.19 -1.32 -0.55
CA GLY A 31 11.83 -0.11 -1.05
C GLY A 31 13.26 0.03 -0.54
N GLY A 32 14.02 0.92 -1.16
CA GLY A 32 15.38 1.23 -0.72
C GLY A 32 15.36 2.00 0.61
N ALA A 33 16.29 1.67 1.50
CA ALA A 33 16.58 2.46 2.71
C ALA A 33 17.22 3.83 2.40
N LYS A 34 17.60 4.06 1.14
CA LYS A 34 18.11 5.34 0.62
C LYS A 34 17.12 5.88 -0.43
N ALA A 35 17.03 7.20 -0.54
CA ALA A 35 16.19 7.85 -1.55
C ALA A 35 16.71 7.65 -3.00
N GLY A 36 17.98 7.27 -3.14
CA GLY A 36 18.67 7.24 -4.43
C GLY A 36 19.06 8.64 -4.88
N ASN A 37 19.41 8.76 -6.16
CA ASN A 37 19.88 10.02 -6.76
C ASN A 37 18.80 10.72 -7.59
N ASP A 38 17.66 10.07 -7.82
CA ASP A 38 16.55 10.62 -8.61
C ASP A 38 15.41 11.05 -7.67
N PRO A 39 15.15 12.36 -7.53
CA PRO A 39 14.08 12.86 -6.65
C PRO A 39 12.69 12.36 -7.06
N ARG A 40 12.50 11.94 -8.31
CA ARG A 40 11.22 11.39 -8.79
C ARG A 40 10.85 10.08 -8.10
N LEU A 41 11.84 9.30 -7.66
CA LEU A 41 11.59 8.06 -6.92
C LEU A 41 10.96 8.35 -5.55
N ALA A 42 11.47 9.37 -4.84
CA ALA A 42 10.91 9.78 -3.55
C ALA A 42 9.49 10.36 -3.71
N GLN A 43 9.25 11.12 -4.79
CA GLN A 43 7.91 11.63 -5.11
C GLN A 43 6.93 10.51 -5.42
N ALA A 44 7.33 9.53 -6.24
CA ALA A 44 6.51 8.37 -6.57
C ALA A 44 6.23 7.51 -5.33
N ALA A 45 7.22 7.33 -4.45
CA ALA A 45 7.06 6.63 -3.18
C ALA A 45 6.04 7.33 -2.25
N ALA A 46 6.14 8.64 -2.11
CA ALA A 46 5.18 9.42 -1.32
C ALA A 46 3.77 9.37 -1.93
N ALA A 47 3.64 9.51 -3.25
CA ALA A 47 2.36 9.41 -3.95
C ALA A 47 1.72 8.03 -3.72
N LEU A 48 2.49 6.94 -3.88
CA LEU A 48 2.02 5.59 -3.60
C LEU A 48 1.53 5.43 -2.16
N GLY A 49 2.30 5.91 -1.18
CA GLY A 49 1.91 5.86 0.23
C GLY A 49 0.61 6.60 0.49
N GLY A 50 0.47 7.81 -0.03
CA GLY A 50 -0.75 8.62 0.09
C GLY A 50 -1.99 7.91 -0.45
N GLU A 51 -1.89 7.30 -1.63
CA GLU A 51 -3.01 6.54 -2.23
C GLU A 51 -3.36 5.30 -1.41
N ILE A 52 -2.38 4.58 -0.87
CA ILE A 52 -2.61 3.42 0.01
C ILE A 52 -3.39 3.85 1.26
N GLY A 53 -2.96 4.93 1.91
CA GLY A 53 -3.63 5.45 3.11
C GLY A 53 -5.03 5.98 2.81
N ALA A 54 -5.19 6.77 1.74
CA ALA A 54 -6.47 7.33 1.33
C ALA A 54 -7.50 6.24 0.93
N ALA A 55 -7.03 5.13 0.37
CA ALA A 55 -7.87 3.98 0.04
C ALA A 55 -8.28 3.13 1.27
N GLY A 56 -7.77 3.44 2.47
CA GLY A 56 -7.99 2.65 3.68
C GLY A 56 -7.32 1.28 3.63
N VAL A 57 -6.28 1.14 2.80
CA VAL A 57 -5.52 -0.11 2.66
C VAL A 57 -4.38 -0.10 3.67
N ARG A 58 -4.22 -1.20 4.40
CA ARG A 58 -3.13 -1.35 5.36
C ARG A 58 -1.78 -1.50 4.66
N LEU A 59 -0.78 -0.76 5.13
CA LEU A 59 0.59 -0.84 4.65
C LEU A 59 1.43 -1.73 5.57
N VAL A 60 2.11 -2.71 5.01
CA VAL A 60 3.16 -3.51 5.69
C VAL A 60 4.50 -3.24 5.01
N TYR A 61 5.58 -3.04 5.77
CA TYR A 61 6.91 -2.79 5.21
C TYR A 61 8.06 -3.10 6.19
N GLY A 62 9.31 -2.98 5.74
CA GLY A 62 10.53 -3.35 6.48
C GLY A 62 10.97 -2.43 7.62
N GLY A 63 10.16 -1.48 8.07
CA GLY A 63 10.39 -0.69 9.29
C GLY A 63 11.34 0.53 9.20
N GLY A 64 12.09 0.71 8.11
CA GLY A 64 13.03 1.83 7.97
C GLY A 64 12.34 3.18 7.71
N GLY A 65 12.61 4.20 8.52
CA GLY A 65 12.01 5.54 8.37
C GLY A 65 12.74 6.50 7.43
N GLU A 66 13.75 6.03 6.72
CA GLU A 66 14.52 6.83 5.75
C GLU A 66 14.38 6.27 4.33
N GLY A 67 14.80 7.07 3.35
CA GLY A 67 14.76 6.70 1.94
C GLY A 67 13.35 6.51 1.39
N LEU A 68 13.20 5.59 0.44
CA LEU A 68 11.92 5.34 -0.22
C LEU A 68 10.91 4.67 0.72
N MET A 69 11.38 3.75 1.58
CA MET A 69 10.52 3.12 2.59
C MET A 69 9.92 4.15 3.54
N GLY A 70 10.75 5.06 4.05
CA GLY A 70 10.30 6.15 4.91
C GLY A 70 9.28 7.06 4.21
N ALA A 71 9.50 7.37 2.93
CA ALA A 71 8.59 8.20 2.15
C ALA A 71 7.20 7.54 1.96
N VAL A 72 7.14 6.25 1.65
CA VAL A 72 5.86 5.52 1.55
C VAL A 72 5.16 5.47 2.90
N ALA A 73 5.89 5.11 3.97
CA ALA A 73 5.33 4.94 5.31
C ALA A 73 4.79 6.26 5.87
N ALA A 74 5.53 7.36 5.72
CA ALA A 74 5.11 8.67 6.18
C ALA A 74 3.86 9.14 5.43
N ALA A 75 3.85 9.04 4.10
CA ALA A 75 2.71 9.49 3.30
C ALA A 75 1.44 8.66 3.55
N ALA A 76 1.57 7.35 3.76
CA ALA A 76 0.44 6.51 4.13
C ALA A 76 -0.14 6.87 5.51
N ALA A 77 0.73 7.12 6.50
CA ALA A 77 0.30 7.54 7.83
C ALA A 77 -0.34 8.93 7.82
N ASP A 78 0.24 9.89 7.08
CA ASP A 78 -0.29 11.26 6.94
C ASP A 78 -1.67 11.26 6.25
N ALA A 79 -1.93 10.29 5.37
CA ALA A 79 -3.25 10.07 4.75
C ALA A 79 -4.24 9.30 5.64
N GLY A 80 -3.88 8.96 6.88
CA GLY A 80 -4.72 8.24 7.84
C GLY A 80 -4.73 6.72 7.67
N GLY A 81 -3.81 6.18 6.87
CA GLY A 81 -3.64 4.74 6.68
C GLY A 81 -3.03 4.03 7.88
N GLU A 82 -3.33 2.74 8.02
CA GLU A 82 -2.73 1.89 9.04
C GLU A 82 -1.37 1.35 8.55
N VAL A 83 -0.28 1.74 9.22
CA VAL A 83 1.09 1.37 8.84
C VAL A 83 1.71 0.41 9.85
N ILE A 84 2.14 -0.75 9.37
CA ILE A 84 2.79 -1.82 10.15
C ILE A 84 4.24 -1.99 9.69
N ALA A 85 5.18 -1.80 10.61
CA ALA A 85 6.59 -2.09 10.43
C ALA A 85 6.91 -3.52 10.86
N VAL A 86 7.63 -4.28 10.04
CA VAL A 86 8.14 -5.63 10.37
C VAL A 86 9.65 -5.63 10.20
N ALA A 87 10.39 -5.81 11.30
CA ALA A 87 11.85 -5.80 11.25
C ALA A 87 12.47 -6.52 12.46
N PRO A 88 13.69 -7.05 12.32
CA PRO A 88 14.45 -7.54 13.46
C PRO A 88 14.73 -6.46 14.50
N GLN A 89 14.77 -6.87 15.77
CA GLN A 89 15.08 -5.98 16.89
C GLN A 89 16.39 -5.19 16.68
N PHE A 90 17.45 -5.88 16.22
CA PHE A 90 18.75 -5.24 15.99
C PHE A 90 18.73 -4.21 14.86
N LEU A 91 17.80 -4.30 13.91
CA LEU A 91 17.62 -3.27 12.88
C LEU A 91 16.82 -2.09 13.43
N LEU A 92 15.77 -2.35 14.21
CA LEU A 92 14.94 -1.32 14.85
C LEU A 92 15.78 -0.37 15.72
N GLU A 93 16.76 -0.90 16.44
CA GLU A 93 17.68 -0.10 17.28
C GLU A 93 18.64 0.78 16.48
N ARG A 94 18.88 0.43 15.22
CA ARG A 94 19.85 1.12 14.35
C ARG A 94 19.19 2.06 13.34
N MET A 95 17.88 1.96 13.16
CA MET A 95 17.15 2.76 12.20
C MET A 95 16.30 3.84 12.86
N ARG A 96 16.18 4.97 12.19
CA ARG A 96 15.22 5.99 12.57
C ARG A 96 13.83 5.49 12.18
N MET A 97 12.94 5.36 13.17
CA MET A 97 11.55 5.02 12.90
C MET A 97 10.80 6.22 12.31
N PRO A 98 9.97 6.01 11.28
CA PRO A 98 9.11 7.08 10.78
C PRO A 98 7.99 7.36 11.79
N ARG A 99 7.42 8.55 11.72
CA ARG A 99 6.26 8.93 12.55
C ARG A 99 5.00 8.22 12.03
N GLY A 100 3.99 8.10 12.88
CA GLY A 100 2.68 7.59 12.48
C GLY A 100 2.62 6.06 12.26
N ILE A 101 3.61 5.31 12.74
CA ILE A 101 3.55 3.84 12.74
C ILE A 101 2.50 3.38 13.74
N ALA A 102 1.50 2.64 13.24
CA ALA A 102 0.43 2.07 14.06
C ALA A 102 0.92 0.85 14.84
N GLN A 103 1.76 0.02 14.22
CA GLN A 103 2.28 -1.19 14.84
C GLN A 103 3.71 -1.50 14.39
N ILE A 104 4.52 -2.00 15.33
CA ILE A 104 5.85 -2.57 15.06
C ILE A 104 5.80 -4.04 15.44
N ILE A 105 6.17 -4.90 14.51
CA ILE A 105 6.32 -6.35 14.70
C ILE A 105 7.83 -6.65 14.68
N SER A 106 8.38 -6.89 15.87
CA SER A 106 9.78 -7.32 16.03
C SER A 106 9.90 -8.81 15.72
N VAL A 107 10.80 -9.17 14.81
CA VAL A 107 11.09 -10.57 14.43
C VAL A 107 12.49 -10.98 14.91
N PRO A 108 12.77 -12.28 15.10
CA PRO A 108 14.08 -12.71 15.60
C PRO A 108 15.23 -12.48 14.61
N ASP A 109 14.95 -12.58 13.31
CA ASP A 109 15.96 -12.55 12.25
C ASP A 109 15.37 -12.16 10.87
N ILE A 110 16.23 -12.10 9.85
CA ILE A 110 15.86 -11.82 8.44
C ILE A 110 15.63 -13.13 7.65
N ALA A 111 15.75 -14.29 8.31
CA ALA A 111 15.83 -15.64 7.77
C ALA A 111 16.91 -15.82 6.68
N SER A 112 18.08 -16.25 7.13
CA SER A 112 19.02 -17.08 6.38
C SER A 112 18.97 -18.48 7.02
N GLY A 113 18.58 -19.49 6.24
CA GLY A 113 18.48 -20.89 6.72
C GLY A 113 19.78 -21.43 7.32
#